data_AF-A0A9J6DRM1-F1
#
_entry.id   AF-A0A9J6DRM1-F1
#
_cell.length_a   1.000
_cell.length_b   1.000
_cell.length_c   1.000
_cell.angle_alpha   90.00
_cell.angle_beta   90.00
_cell.angle_gamma   90.00
#
_symmetry.space_group_name_H-M   'P 1'
#
loop_
_entity.id
_entity.type
_entity.pdbx_description
1 polymer ?
#
loop_
_entity_poly.entity_id
_entity_poly.type
_entity_poly.pdbx_seq_one_letter_code
_entity_poly.pdbx_strand_id
1 'polypeptide(L)'
;MTRADTAAVTNSAGSAKARHVGACRLAAAAPSSTSGVINYRNPNQALDECVLVKVVNFDVLRGNKERKQEKKRSVDNLRSPVICVLGHVDTGKTKILDYGCDALLLASSIRHTHVQDSEAGGITQQIGATMVPLDAIKEQCKMVKEFSNKALKIPGLLIIDTPGHESFSNLRSRGSSLCDMAILVVDLMHGLEPQTIESLNMLRSRKTPFVVALNKVDRLYDWKGNRNKDITDVLKAQSRNTRLEFEERTREVVLQFAEQGLNAALFHENKDLKSFVSLVPTSALSGDGMGNLISLIVDLTQNMMAKRISFSEELQATVLEVKAIPGLGTTIDVILVNGTLREGDTMVLAGHEGPFTTPIRSLLMPQPLKELRVKNPYQEYKEVKGAQGVKIAAKDLDKAIAGLQVLIAKHADEVEVLKEEVARALKEVMSGFKLAERGVYVQASTLGSLEALLEFLRVSKIPYSGIRIGPVVKKDVMKASIMLEHDTQ
;
A
#
# COMPACT_ATOMS: atom_id res chain seq x y z
N MET A 1 62.78 -31.79 -25.71
CA MET A 1 63.29 -30.41 -25.92
C MET A 1 62.32 -29.47 -25.21
N THR A 2 62.50 -29.24 -23.90
CA THR A 2 63.05 -27.98 -23.29
C THR A 2 62.18 -26.75 -23.62
N ARG A 3 61.36 -26.29 -22.66
CA ARG A 3 61.63 -25.26 -21.62
C ARG A 3 61.54 -23.81 -22.16
N ALA A 4 60.55 -23.10 -21.60
CA ALA A 4 60.67 -21.83 -20.86
C ALA A 4 61.09 -20.51 -21.56
N ASP A 5 60.45 -19.45 -21.06
CA ASP A 5 61.03 -18.15 -20.70
C ASP A 5 60.97 -16.93 -21.66
N THR A 6 60.07 -16.02 -21.27
CA THR A 6 60.24 -14.59 -20.91
C THR A 6 60.90 -13.56 -21.86
N ALA A 7 60.18 -12.41 -21.95
CA ALA A 7 60.65 -11.03 -21.75
C ALA A 7 60.47 -10.01 -22.91
N ALA A 8 59.48 -9.13 -22.70
CA ALA A 8 59.47 -7.65 -22.82
C ALA A 8 60.35 -6.92 -23.86
N VAL A 9 59.71 -6.07 -24.69
CA VAL A 9 60.26 -4.81 -25.23
C VAL A 9 59.16 -3.72 -25.35
N THR A 10 59.28 -2.71 -24.48
CA THR A 10 59.03 -1.25 -24.54
C THR A 10 58.00 -0.54 -25.46
N ASN A 11 57.16 0.29 -24.81
CA ASN A 11 56.73 1.70 -25.06
C ASN A 11 56.28 2.21 -26.45
N SER A 12 55.05 2.76 -26.51
CA SER A 12 54.81 4.20 -26.81
C SER A 12 53.34 4.65 -26.54
N ALA A 13 53.20 5.64 -25.65
CA ALA A 13 52.26 6.78 -25.57
C ALA A 13 50.82 6.72 -26.14
N GLY A 14 49.83 7.12 -25.31
CA GLY A 14 48.48 7.45 -25.81
C GLY A 14 47.34 7.67 -24.80
N SER A 15 47.55 8.51 -23.77
CA SER A 15 46.56 9.30 -22.99
C SER A 15 45.03 9.08 -23.19
N ALA A 16 44.34 8.59 -22.15
CA ALA A 16 42.97 9.03 -21.77
C ALA A 16 42.71 8.87 -20.26
N LYS A 17 42.46 9.98 -19.58
CA LYS A 17 42.32 10.12 -18.11
C LYS A 17 41.04 9.44 -17.57
N ALA A 18 41.19 8.44 -16.71
CA ALA A 18 40.18 8.01 -15.75
C ALA A 18 40.51 8.59 -14.36
N ARG A 19 39.61 9.40 -13.80
CA ARG A 19 39.77 9.98 -12.45
C ARG A 19 39.52 8.91 -11.39
N HIS A 20 40.52 8.72 -10.54
CA HIS A 20 40.52 7.88 -9.34
C HIS A 20 39.38 8.22 -8.36
N VAL A 21 38.67 7.18 -7.92
CA VAL A 21 37.92 7.17 -6.66
C VAL A 21 38.94 6.93 -5.56
N GLY A 22 39.36 8.00 -4.88
CA GLY A 22 40.26 7.94 -3.73
C GLY A 22 39.52 7.46 -2.48
N ALA A 23 39.97 6.33 -1.93
CA ALA A 23 39.57 5.82 -0.63
C ALA A 23 39.94 6.83 0.48
N CYS A 24 38.93 7.39 1.14
CA CYS A 24 39.13 8.22 2.32
C CYS A 24 39.23 7.31 3.56
N ARG A 25 40.45 7.11 4.06
CA ARG A 25 40.72 6.45 5.35
C ARG A 25 40.22 7.37 6.47
N LEU A 26 39.39 6.83 7.37
CA LEU A 26 39.03 7.46 8.63
C LEU A 26 40.30 7.73 9.47
N ALA A 27 40.52 9.00 9.82
CA ALA A 27 41.33 9.38 10.97
C ALA A 27 40.38 9.95 12.04
N ALA A 28 40.20 9.20 13.12
CA ALA A 28 39.65 9.73 14.35
C ALA A 28 40.70 10.67 14.96
N ALA A 29 40.40 11.97 15.01
CA ALA A 29 41.22 12.96 15.72
C ALA A 29 40.36 13.68 16.75
N ALA A 30 40.76 13.56 18.01
CA ALA A 30 40.29 14.40 19.12
C ALA A 30 40.65 15.88 18.86
N PRO A 31 39.93 16.86 19.45
CA PRO A 31 40.12 18.25 19.09
C PRO A 31 41.38 18.81 19.76
N SER A 32 42.43 19.05 18.99
CA SER A 32 43.52 19.93 19.37
C SER A 32 43.31 21.32 18.77
N SER A 33 43.37 22.31 19.64
CA SER A 33 43.28 23.74 19.37
C SER A 33 44.25 24.20 18.28
N THR A 34 43.74 24.48 17.07
CA THR A 34 44.38 25.38 16.11
C THR A 34 43.32 26.18 15.38
N SER A 35 43.32 27.47 15.63
CA SER A 35 42.55 28.52 14.98
C SER A 35 42.87 28.61 13.48
N GLY A 36 42.11 27.87 12.67
CA GLY A 36 42.04 28.06 11.22
C GLY A 36 40.74 28.78 10.89
N VAL A 37 40.82 30.07 10.61
CA VAL A 37 39.66 30.87 10.15
C VAL A 37 39.32 30.43 8.73
N ILE A 38 38.26 29.64 8.58
CA ILE A 38 37.64 29.37 7.27
C ILE A 38 36.85 30.62 6.90
N ASN A 39 37.34 31.37 5.90
CA ASN A 39 36.65 32.54 5.36
C ASN A 39 35.45 32.08 4.52
N TYR A 40 34.26 32.04 5.11
CA TYR A 40 33.01 31.85 4.40
C TYR A 40 32.62 33.14 3.67
N ARG A 41 32.71 33.15 2.34
CA ARG A 41 32.32 34.31 1.50
C ARG A 41 30.80 34.56 1.45
N ASN A 42 29.97 33.67 2.02
CA ASN A 42 28.53 33.85 2.14
C ASN A 42 27.96 33.00 3.29
N PRO A 43 27.16 33.56 4.21
CA PRO A 43 26.58 32.81 5.33
C PRO A 43 25.69 31.64 4.90
N ASN A 44 24.95 31.80 3.80
CA ASN A 44 24.01 30.78 3.31
C ASN A 44 24.73 29.51 2.79
N GLN A 45 25.93 29.67 2.24
CA GLN A 45 26.70 28.55 1.67
C GLN A 45 27.29 27.63 2.76
N ALA A 46 27.63 28.22 3.92
CA ALA A 46 28.11 27.50 5.09
C ALA A 46 26.98 26.70 5.77
N LEU A 47 25.77 27.25 5.78
CA LEU A 47 24.58 26.61 6.31
C LEU A 47 24.17 25.42 5.44
N ASP A 48 24.15 25.57 4.11
CA ASP A 48 23.85 24.48 3.17
C ASP A 48 24.85 23.33 3.28
N GLU A 49 26.16 23.62 3.39
CA GLU A 49 27.16 22.56 3.60
C GLU A 49 27.00 21.88 4.97
N CYS A 50 26.74 22.63 6.05
CA CYS A 50 26.51 22.05 7.37
C CYS A 50 25.27 21.14 7.42
N VAL A 51 24.19 21.54 6.77
CA VAL A 51 22.97 20.74 6.69
C VAL A 51 23.21 19.51 5.82
N LEU A 52 23.87 19.65 4.68
CA LEU A 52 24.22 18.51 3.82
C LEU A 52 25.12 17.49 4.55
N VAL A 53 26.12 17.93 5.31
CA VAL A 53 26.95 17.02 6.13
C VAL A 53 26.13 16.35 7.22
N LYS A 54 25.18 17.05 7.85
CA LYS A 54 24.26 16.46 8.83
C LYS A 54 23.32 15.44 8.19
N VAL A 55 22.77 15.71 7.00
CA VAL A 55 21.89 14.79 6.28
C VAL A 55 22.64 13.55 5.82
N VAL A 56 23.84 13.69 5.25
CA VAL A 56 24.66 12.53 4.86
C VAL A 56 25.03 11.68 6.08
N ASN A 57 25.39 12.29 7.21
CA ASN A 57 25.68 11.54 8.44
C ASN A 57 24.42 10.89 9.02
N PHE A 58 23.27 11.57 8.96
CA PHE A 58 21.98 11.03 9.41
C PHE A 58 21.52 9.87 8.53
N ASP A 59 21.63 9.97 7.20
CA ASP A 59 21.32 8.91 6.24
C ASP A 59 22.19 7.67 6.50
N VAL A 60 23.48 7.85 6.79
CA VAL A 60 24.39 6.75 7.16
C VAL A 60 24.04 6.15 8.53
N LEU A 61 23.72 6.98 9.53
CA LEU A 61 23.32 6.51 10.86
C LEU A 61 21.99 5.77 10.82
N ARG A 62 21.03 6.24 10.01
CA ARG A 62 19.72 5.64 9.80
C ARG A 62 19.86 4.35 9.01
N GLY A 63 20.58 4.33 7.88
CA GLY A 63 20.86 3.09 7.15
C GLY A 63 21.57 2.03 8.00
N ASN A 64 22.43 2.45 8.94
CA ASN A 64 23.02 1.54 9.92
C ASN A 64 22.03 1.07 11.00
N LYS A 65 21.07 1.91 11.42
CA LYS A 65 19.97 1.52 12.32
C LYS A 65 19.00 0.56 11.63
N GLU A 66 18.61 0.84 10.39
CA GLU A 66 17.76 0.00 9.54
C GLU A 66 18.39 -1.38 9.35
N ARG A 67 19.67 -1.45 8.95
CA ARG A 67 20.40 -2.73 8.83
C ARG A 67 20.54 -3.48 10.16
N LYS A 68 20.65 -2.78 11.28
CA LYS A 68 20.66 -3.39 12.63
C LYS A 68 19.28 -3.92 13.02
N GLN A 69 18.21 -3.22 12.67
CA GLN A 69 16.83 -3.65 12.92
C GLN A 69 16.41 -4.79 11.99
N GLU A 70 16.87 -4.79 10.75
CA GLU A 70 16.65 -5.87 9.79
C GLU A 70 17.30 -7.18 10.28
N LYS A 71 18.46 -7.10 10.93
CA LYS A 71 19.10 -8.23 11.63
C LYS A 71 18.36 -8.67 12.91
N LYS A 72 17.54 -7.79 13.51
CA LYS A 72 16.71 -8.10 14.69
C LYS A 72 15.33 -8.66 14.31
N ARG A 73 14.94 -8.65 13.03
CA ARG A 73 13.66 -9.22 12.58
C ARG A 73 13.65 -10.71 12.86
N SER A 74 12.75 -11.12 13.74
CA SER A 74 12.48 -12.52 14.04
C SER A 74 11.22 -12.98 13.31
N VAL A 75 11.22 -14.24 12.87
CA VAL A 75 10.06 -14.87 12.21
C VAL A 75 8.97 -15.25 13.22
N ASP A 76 9.24 -15.04 14.51
CA ASP A 76 8.32 -15.38 15.60
C ASP A 76 7.44 -14.21 16.05
N ASN A 77 7.85 -12.96 15.78
CA ASN A 77 7.04 -11.77 16.06
C ASN A 77 6.49 -11.18 14.75
N LEU A 78 5.31 -11.66 14.35
CA LEU A 78 4.64 -11.22 13.13
C LEU A 78 3.65 -10.09 13.44
N ARG A 79 3.55 -9.12 12.54
CA ARG A 79 2.45 -8.14 12.54
C ARG A 79 1.27 -8.63 11.72
N SER A 80 0.13 -7.95 11.86
CA SER A 80 -1.02 -8.18 10.96
C SER A 80 -0.60 -7.88 9.52
N PRO A 81 -0.77 -8.82 8.56
CA PRO A 81 -0.59 -8.52 7.16
C PRO A 81 -1.65 -7.52 6.69
N VAL A 82 -1.25 -6.64 5.79
CA VAL A 82 -2.15 -5.66 5.15
C VAL A 82 -2.66 -6.26 3.84
N ILE A 83 -3.97 -6.45 3.74
CA ILE A 83 -4.62 -7.10 2.60
C ILE A 83 -5.51 -6.09 1.89
N CYS A 84 -5.32 -5.92 0.59
CA CYS A 84 -6.18 -5.05 -0.23
C CYS A 84 -7.22 -5.88 -0.99
N VAL A 85 -8.48 -5.47 -1.01
CA VAL A 85 -9.51 -6.09 -1.86
C VAL A 85 -9.68 -5.29 -3.14
N LEU A 86 -9.53 -5.95 -4.30
CA LEU A 86 -9.59 -5.37 -5.64
C LEU A 86 -10.60 -6.13 -6.51
N GLY A 87 -11.05 -5.54 -7.62
CA GLY A 87 -12.02 -6.16 -8.54
C GLY A 87 -12.99 -5.16 -9.17
N HIS A 88 -13.70 -5.59 -10.21
CA HIS A 88 -14.66 -4.77 -10.96
C HIS A 88 -15.84 -4.27 -10.12
N VAL A 89 -16.59 -3.29 -10.63
CA VAL A 89 -17.84 -2.80 -10.03
C VAL A 89 -18.80 -3.98 -9.85
N ASP A 90 -19.56 -3.99 -8.76
CA ASP A 90 -20.55 -5.05 -8.47
C ASP A 90 -20.05 -6.50 -8.36
N THR A 91 -18.75 -6.77 -8.39
CA THR A 91 -18.20 -8.12 -8.13
C THR A 91 -18.38 -8.55 -6.68
N GLY A 92 -18.77 -7.64 -5.78
CA GLY A 92 -19.09 -7.93 -4.38
C GLY A 92 -17.96 -7.70 -3.38
N LYS A 93 -16.95 -6.87 -3.70
CA LYS A 93 -15.83 -6.52 -2.81
C LYS A 93 -16.26 -6.14 -1.38
N THR A 94 -17.14 -5.14 -1.25
CA THR A 94 -17.63 -4.66 0.05
C THR A 94 -18.42 -5.75 0.77
N LYS A 95 -19.26 -6.51 0.05
CA LYS A 95 -20.01 -7.63 0.64
C LYS A 95 -19.11 -8.75 1.17
N ILE A 96 -17.99 -9.04 0.49
CA ILE A 96 -16.98 -10.00 0.96
C ILE A 96 -16.37 -9.53 2.28
N LEU A 97 -16.17 -8.22 2.46
CA LEU A 97 -15.63 -7.65 3.69
C LEU A 97 -16.65 -7.62 4.82
N ASP A 98 -17.90 -7.32 4.51
CA ASP A 98 -19.02 -7.42 5.44
C ASP A 98 -19.11 -8.87 5.94
N TYR A 99 -19.26 -9.85 5.04
CA TYR A 99 -19.37 -11.27 5.41
C TYR A 99 -18.13 -11.86 6.08
N GLY A 100 -16.95 -11.54 5.53
CA GLY A 100 -15.65 -11.98 6.04
C GLY A 100 -15.35 -11.45 7.43
N CYS A 101 -16.22 -10.63 8.01
CA CYS A 101 -16.14 -10.21 9.39
C CYS A 101 -17.44 -10.40 10.19
N ASP A 102 -18.58 -10.55 9.51
CA ASP A 102 -19.89 -10.82 10.12
C ASP A 102 -19.98 -12.22 10.72
N ALA A 103 -19.15 -13.17 10.29
CA ALA A 103 -19.23 -14.55 10.79
C ALA A 103 -18.67 -14.79 12.22
N LEU A 104 -18.29 -13.74 12.97
CA LEU A 104 -18.10 -13.77 14.44
C LEU A 104 -19.31 -13.13 15.20
N LEU A 105 -20.45 -12.89 14.52
CA LEU A 105 -21.56 -12.10 15.06
C LEU A 105 -22.90 -12.83 15.05
N LEU A 106 -22.92 -14.10 15.49
CA LEU A 106 -24.14 -14.70 16.05
C LEU A 106 -24.31 -14.44 17.56
N ALA A 107 -23.33 -13.82 18.22
CA ALA A 107 -23.38 -13.56 19.66
C ALA A 107 -23.45 -12.07 20.08
N SER A 108 -23.22 -11.09 19.19
CA SER A 108 -23.12 -9.68 19.64
C SER A 108 -23.36 -8.61 18.55
N SER A 109 -24.56 -8.52 17.96
CA SER A 109 -25.21 -7.30 17.38
C SER A 109 -24.38 -6.06 16.93
N ILE A 110 -23.23 -6.16 16.24
CA ILE A 110 -22.36 -4.97 16.02
C ILE A 110 -21.81 -4.78 14.57
N ARG A 111 -22.14 -5.62 13.59
CA ARG A 111 -21.97 -5.32 12.14
C ARG A 111 -23.24 -5.47 11.29
N HIS A 112 -24.40 -5.12 11.83
CA HIS A 112 -25.56 -4.77 10.98
C HIS A 112 -25.46 -3.36 10.41
N THR A 113 -24.26 -2.89 10.07
CA THR A 113 -24.11 -1.65 9.30
C THR A 113 -23.88 -2.07 7.88
N HIS A 114 -24.94 -2.17 7.09
CA HIS A 114 -24.82 -2.20 5.63
C HIS A 114 -24.11 -0.92 5.20
N VAL A 115 -22.78 -0.97 5.10
CA VAL A 115 -21.96 0.18 4.69
C VAL A 115 -22.37 0.60 3.28
N GLN A 116 -22.73 -0.38 2.43
CA GLN A 116 -23.32 -0.16 1.12
C GLN A 116 -24.56 0.73 1.15
N ASP A 117 -25.44 0.56 2.15
CA ASP A 117 -26.68 1.36 2.26
C ASP A 117 -26.40 2.79 2.75
N SER A 118 -25.25 3.01 3.38
CA SER A 118 -24.82 4.31 3.90
C SER A 118 -24.00 5.14 2.90
N GLU A 119 -23.53 4.53 1.81
CA GLU A 119 -22.79 5.21 0.74
C GLU A 119 -23.72 5.64 -0.40
N ALA A 120 -23.58 6.89 -0.86
CA ALA A 120 -24.42 7.43 -1.91
C ALA A 120 -24.29 6.59 -3.20
N GLY A 121 -25.43 6.13 -3.72
CA GLY A 121 -25.49 5.30 -4.92
C GLY A 121 -25.11 3.83 -4.72
N GLY A 122 -24.96 3.35 -3.48
CA GLY A 122 -24.64 1.94 -3.20
C GLY A 122 -23.22 1.51 -3.60
N ILE A 123 -22.34 2.48 -3.88
CA ILE A 123 -20.96 2.25 -4.32
C ILE A 123 -19.96 2.75 -3.29
N THR A 124 -18.84 2.02 -3.18
CA THR A 124 -17.70 2.46 -2.39
C THR A 124 -16.99 3.63 -3.02
N GLN A 125 -16.88 4.72 -2.27
CA GLN A 125 -16.26 5.99 -2.70
C GLN A 125 -15.03 6.38 -1.87
N GLN A 126 -14.84 5.78 -0.69
CA GLN A 126 -13.74 6.08 0.23
C GLN A 126 -12.92 4.82 0.52
N ILE A 127 -11.63 4.99 0.86
CA ILE A 127 -10.83 3.87 1.36
C ILE A 127 -11.29 3.52 2.78
N GLY A 128 -11.58 2.24 2.95
CA GLY A 128 -11.92 1.64 4.22
C GLY A 128 -10.77 0.83 4.80
N ALA A 129 -10.59 0.83 6.12
CA ALA A 129 -9.65 -0.09 6.77
C ALA A 129 -10.32 -0.77 7.96
N THR A 130 -10.28 -2.10 7.95
CA THR A 130 -10.96 -2.96 8.91
C THR A 130 -9.96 -3.92 9.54
N MET A 131 -9.88 -3.90 10.87
CA MET A 131 -9.05 -4.82 11.63
C MET A 131 -9.86 -6.06 12.02
N VAL A 132 -9.45 -7.22 11.53
CA VAL A 132 -10.03 -8.53 11.86
C VAL A 132 -9.16 -9.23 12.90
N PRO A 133 -9.64 -9.39 14.15
CA PRO A 133 -8.87 -10.02 15.21
C PRO A 133 -8.69 -11.52 14.96
N LEU A 134 -7.66 -12.11 15.58
CA LEU A 134 -7.36 -13.53 15.44
C LEU A 134 -8.53 -14.46 15.80
N ASP A 135 -9.32 -14.11 16.80
CA ASP A 135 -10.43 -14.95 17.25
C ASP A 135 -11.54 -15.04 16.18
N ALA A 136 -11.77 -13.94 15.44
CA ALA A 136 -12.69 -13.91 14.30
C ALA A 136 -12.23 -14.84 13.18
N ILE A 137 -10.93 -14.83 12.89
CA ILE A 137 -10.34 -15.70 11.87
C ILE A 137 -10.54 -17.18 12.27
N LYS A 138 -10.32 -17.52 13.54
CA LYS A 138 -10.47 -18.89 14.04
C LYS A 138 -11.90 -19.39 13.95
N GLU A 139 -12.89 -18.56 14.34
CA GLU A 139 -14.30 -18.94 14.25
C GLU A 139 -14.70 -19.18 12.79
N GLN A 140 -14.28 -18.30 11.90
CA GLN A 140 -14.63 -18.36 10.47
C GLN A 140 -13.94 -19.48 9.70
N CYS A 141 -12.79 -19.96 10.16
CA CYS A 141 -12.07 -21.05 9.51
C CYS A 141 -12.35 -22.41 10.17
N LYS A 142 -13.26 -22.48 11.16
CA LYS A 142 -13.54 -23.70 11.93
C LYS A 142 -14.01 -24.88 11.08
N MET A 143 -14.70 -24.63 9.96
CA MET A 143 -15.17 -25.66 9.04
C MET A 143 -14.05 -26.22 8.12
N VAL A 144 -12.91 -25.54 8.04
CA VAL A 144 -11.79 -25.94 7.19
C VAL A 144 -10.97 -27.00 7.93
N LYS A 145 -10.97 -28.23 7.40
CA LYS A 145 -10.40 -29.43 8.05
C LYS A 145 -8.92 -29.26 8.43
N GLU A 146 -8.16 -28.56 7.61
CA GLU A 146 -6.71 -28.36 7.79
C GLU A 146 -6.36 -27.16 8.68
N PHE A 147 -7.33 -26.30 9.02
CA PHE A 147 -7.06 -25.07 9.75
C PHE A 147 -6.95 -25.29 11.27
N SER A 148 -7.75 -26.22 11.82
CA SER A 148 -7.84 -26.50 13.26
C SER A 148 -6.53 -26.93 13.91
N ASN A 149 -5.58 -27.47 13.14
CA ASN A 149 -4.29 -27.95 13.63
C ASN A 149 -3.15 -26.93 13.45
N LYS A 150 -3.43 -25.73 12.91
CA LYS A 150 -2.38 -24.74 12.60
C LYS A 150 -2.13 -23.80 13.80
N ALA A 151 -0.85 -23.67 14.16
CA ALA A 151 -0.41 -22.65 15.10
C ALA A 151 -0.43 -21.27 14.41
N LEU A 152 -1.33 -20.40 14.83
CA LEU A 152 -1.45 -19.05 14.28
C LEU A 152 -0.48 -18.10 15.02
N LYS A 153 0.50 -17.57 14.28
CA LYS A 153 1.50 -16.61 14.76
C LYS A 153 1.09 -15.15 14.52
N ILE A 154 0.16 -14.90 13.59
CA ILE A 154 -0.30 -13.54 13.27
C ILE A 154 -1.32 -13.05 14.30
N PRO A 155 -1.32 -11.75 14.68
CA PRO A 155 -2.26 -11.19 15.64
C PRO A 155 -3.66 -10.91 15.06
N GLY A 156 -3.78 -10.86 13.73
CA GLY A 156 -5.02 -10.59 13.01
C GLY A 156 -4.75 -10.23 11.55
N LEU A 157 -5.74 -9.72 10.83
CA LEU A 157 -5.63 -9.22 9.45
C LEU A 157 -6.10 -7.77 9.36
N LEU A 158 -5.32 -6.90 8.72
CA LEU A 158 -5.76 -5.55 8.37
C LEU A 158 -6.24 -5.55 6.93
N ILE A 159 -7.54 -5.37 6.70
CA ILE A 159 -8.11 -5.39 5.36
C ILE A 159 -8.44 -3.97 4.91
N ILE A 160 -7.98 -3.60 3.72
CA ILE A 160 -8.26 -2.34 3.04
C ILE A 160 -9.36 -2.59 2.00
N ASP A 161 -10.49 -1.91 2.18
CA ASP A 161 -11.53 -1.83 1.16
C ASP A 161 -11.17 -0.76 0.15
N THR A 162 -11.24 -1.11 -1.14
CA THR A 162 -10.98 -0.16 -2.22
C THR A 162 -12.19 -0.02 -3.15
N PRO A 163 -12.42 1.20 -3.65
CA PRO A 163 -13.52 1.47 -4.56
C PRO A 163 -13.33 0.79 -5.92
N GLY A 164 -14.41 0.19 -6.42
CA GLY A 164 -14.43 -0.52 -7.71
C GLY A 164 -14.65 0.35 -8.94
N HIS A 165 -15.23 1.54 -8.77
CA HIS A 165 -15.56 2.41 -9.91
C HIS A 165 -14.29 2.93 -10.58
N GLU A 166 -14.30 3.00 -11.91
CA GLU A 166 -13.13 3.38 -12.72
C GLU A 166 -12.50 4.69 -12.25
N SER A 167 -13.33 5.69 -11.98
CA SER A 167 -12.98 7.02 -11.48
C SER A 167 -12.14 7.05 -10.19
N PHE A 168 -12.04 5.93 -9.46
CA PHE A 168 -11.28 5.83 -8.22
C PHE A 168 -10.00 4.98 -8.33
N SER A 169 -9.41 4.89 -9.53
CA SER A 169 -8.10 4.24 -9.79
C SER A 169 -7.00 4.67 -8.81
N ASN A 170 -7.04 5.92 -8.39
CA ASN A 170 -6.12 6.54 -7.42
C ASN A 170 -6.10 5.82 -6.08
N LEU A 171 -7.30 5.47 -5.60
CA LEU A 171 -7.50 4.83 -4.31
C LEU A 171 -7.10 3.35 -4.39
N ARG A 172 -7.37 2.68 -5.52
CA ARG A 172 -6.83 1.34 -5.81
C ARG A 172 -5.31 1.34 -5.84
N SER A 173 -4.70 2.34 -6.48
CA SER A 173 -3.24 2.49 -6.55
C SER A 173 -2.66 2.69 -5.17
N ARG A 174 -3.27 3.51 -4.33
CA ARG A 174 -2.82 3.68 -2.95
C ARG A 174 -2.94 2.40 -2.14
N GLY A 175 -4.11 1.75 -2.15
CA GLY A 175 -4.35 0.49 -1.42
C GLY A 175 -3.41 -0.63 -1.83
N SER A 176 -3.16 -0.79 -3.14
CA SER A 176 -2.26 -1.82 -3.67
C SER A 176 -0.78 -1.56 -3.35
N SER A 177 -0.37 -0.33 -3.10
CA SER A 177 1.04 0.00 -2.76
C SER A 177 1.35 -0.36 -1.31
N LEU A 178 0.36 -0.22 -0.44
CA LEU A 178 0.49 -0.44 0.99
C LEU A 178 0.31 -1.89 1.41
N CYS A 179 -0.27 -2.72 0.55
CA CYS A 179 -0.62 -4.09 0.91
C CYS A 179 0.56 -5.06 0.78
N ASP A 180 0.59 -6.01 1.70
CA ASP A 180 1.46 -7.18 1.63
C ASP A 180 0.92 -8.20 0.63
N MET A 181 -0.41 -8.27 0.52
CA MET A 181 -1.14 -9.21 -0.32
C MET A 181 -2.45 -8.57 -0.83
N ALA A 182 -3.02 -9.10 -1.91
CA ALA A 182 -4.34 -8.70 -2.37
C ALA A 182 -5.32 -9.88 -2.53
N ILE A 183 -6.61 -9.56 -2.45
CA ILE A 183 -7.71 -10.41 -2.87
C ILE A 183 -8.28 -9.79 -4.14
N LEU A 184 -8.21 -10.52 -5.24
CA LEU A 184 -8.87 -10.12 -6.48
C LEU A 184 -10.23 -10.79 -6.56
N VAL A 185 -11.29 -10.01 -6.50
CA VAL A 185 -12.67 -10.49 -6.56
C VAL A 185 -13.14 -10.50 -8.01
N VAL A 186 -13.45 -11.70 -8.50
CA VAL A 186 -13.93 -11.94 -9.85
C VAL A 186 -15.34 -12.53 -9.75
N ASP A 187 -16.28 -11.99 -10.50
CA ASP A 187 -17.62 -12.56 -10.59
C ASP A 187 -17.57 -13.82 -11.48
N LEU A 188 -17.97 -14.97 -10.94
CA LEU A 188 -17.98 -16.23 -11.70
C LEU A 188 -18.89 -16.15 -12.94
N MET A 189 -19.91 -15.31 -12.92
CA MET A 189 -20.88 -15.20 -14.01
C MET A 189 -20.36 -14.35 -15.19
N HIS A 190 -19.51 -13.36 -14.90
CA HIS A 190 -19.03 -12.39 -15.89
C HIS A 190 -17.55 -12.57 -16.26
N GLY A 191 -16.76 -13.22 -15.40
CA GLY A 191 -15.33 -13.41 -15.62
C GLY A 191 -14.51 -12.13 -15.44
N LEU A 192 -13.44 -11.97 -16.24
CA LEU A 192 -12.52 -10.85 -16.17
C LEU A 192 -13.06 -9.64 -16.93
N GLU A 193 -13.39 -8.60 -16.17
CA GLU A 193 -13.83 -7.30 -16.68
C GLU A 193 -12.68 -6.27 -16.71
N PRO A 194 -12.83 -5.11 -17.38
CA PRO A 194 -11.74 -4.15 -17.60
C PRO A 194 -11.01 -3.70 -16.31
N GLN A 195 -11.75 -3.40 -15.25
CA GLN A 195 -11.21 -2.98 -13.95
C GLN A 195 -10.53 -4.13 -13.19
N THR A 196 -10.92 -5.38 -13.47
CA THR A 196 -10.21 -6.57 -12.99
C THR A 196 -8.86 -6.69 -13.68
N ILE A 197 -8.80 -6.45 -15.00
CA ILE A 197 -7.55 -6.44 -15.78
C ILE A 197 -6.65 -5.27 -15.36
N GLU A 198 -7.20 -4.08 -15.12
CA GLU A 198 -6.47 -2.94 -14.55
C GLU A 198 -5.85 -3.32 -13.21
N SER A 199 -6.65 -3.92 -12.31
CA SER A 199 -6.18 -4.38 -10.99
C SER A 199 -5.07 -5.42 -11.12
N LEU A 200 -5.16 -6.35 -12.07
CA LEU A 200 -4.11 -7.33 -12.36
C LEU A 200 -2.80 -6.68 -12.80
N ASN A 201 -2.88 -5.67 -13.67
CA ASN A 201 -1.69 -4.94 -14.10
C ASN A 201 -1.02 -4.18 -12.95
N MET A 202 -1.80 -3.63 -12.01
CA MET A 202 -1.30 -2.97 -10.81
C MET A 202 -0.60 -3.95 -9.85
N LEU A 203 -1.18 -5.15 -9.68
CA LEU A 203 -0.58 -6.20 -8.86
C LEU A 203 0.72 -6.72 -9.49
N ARG A 204 0.75 -6.87 -10.82
CA ARG A 204 1.91 -7.35 -11.57
C ARG A 204 3.06 -6.34 -11.58
N SER A 205 2.77 -5.05 -11.75
CA SER A 205 3.81 -4.00 -11.72
C SER A 205 4.50 -3.91 -10.36
N ARG A 206 3.76 -4.16 -9.27
CA ARG A 206 4.26 -4.14 -7.89
C ARG A 206 4.75 -5.47 -7.36
N LYS A 207 4.57 -6.56 -8.13
CA LYS A 207 4.86 -7.94 -7.70
C LYS A 207 4.17 -8.29 -6.38
N THR A 208 2.96 -7.79 -6.20
CA THR A 208 2.16 -8.08 -5.00
C THR A 208 1.52 -9.45 -5.15
N PRO A 209 1.75 -10.40 -4.24
CA PRO A 209 1.08 -11.70 -4.28
C PRO A 209 -0.41 -11.53 -4.03
N PHE A 210 -1.22 -12.35 -4.69
CA PHE A 210 -2.67 -12.26 -4.56
C PHE A 210 -3.36 -13.62 -4.69
N VAL A 211 -4.56 -13.70 -4.14
CA VAL A 211 -5.51 -14.81 -4.34
C VAL A 211 -6.74 -14.28 -5.04
N VAL A 212 -7.42 -15.16 -5.78
CA VAL A 212 -8.64 -14.78 -6.49
C VAL A 212 -9.84 -15.38 -5.75
N ALA A 213 -10.78 -14.52 -5.37
CA ALA A 213 -12.09 -14.94 -4.90
C ALA A 213 -13.04 -14.99 -6.11
N LEU A 214 -13.40 -16.20 -6.54
CA LEU A 214 -14.43 -16.43 -7.54
C LEU A 214 -15.79 -16.29 -6.84
N ASN A 215 -16.36 -15.10 -6.89
CA ASN A 215 -17.54 -14.74 -6.13
C ASN A 215 -18.84 -15.08 -6.89
N LYS A 216 -19.95 -15.06 -6.16
CA LYS A 216 -21.33 -15.28 -6.65
C LYS A 216 -21.63 -16.71 -7.10
N VAL A 217 -21.01 -17.71 -6.49
CA VAL A 217 -21.35 -19.13 -6.74
C VAL A 217 -22.82 -19.45 -6.41
N ASP A 218 -23.44 -18.66 -5.53
CA ASP A 218 -24.88 -18.75 -5.19
C ASP A 218 -25.81 -18.44 -6.37
N ARG A 219 -25.31 -17.81 -7.43
CA ARG A 219 -26.10 -17.51 -8.63
C ARG A 219 -26.17 -18.66 -9.64
N LEU A 220 -25.39 -19.72 -9.44
CA LEU A 220 -25.48 -20.92 -10.26
C LEU A 220 -26.85 -21.58 -10.07
N TYR A 221 -27.40 -22.12 -11.15
CA TYR A 221 -28.72 -22.72 -11.10
C TYR A 221 -28.72 -23.97 -10.19
N ASP A 222 -29.70 -24.05 -9.28
CA ASP A 222 -29.82 -25.11 -8.27
C ASP A 222 -28.62 -25.22 -7.30
N TRP A 223 -27.91 -24.11 -7.07
CA TRP A 223 -26.84 -24.07 -6.05
C TRP A 223 -27.40 -24.24 -4.63
N LYS A 224 -26.88 -25.23 -3.91
CA LYS A 224 -27.23 -25.52 -2.51
C LYS A 224 -26.08 -25.16 -1.58
N GLY A 225 -26.08 -23.92 -1.11
CA GLY A 225 -25.05 -23.40 -0.20
C GLY A 225 -25.10 -24.00 1.21
N ASN A 226 -23.95 -24.03 1.88
CA ASN A 226 -23.86 -24.35 3.30
C ASN A 226 -22.61 -23.71 3.92
N ARG A 227 -22.83 -22.60 4.61
CA ARG A 227 -21.77 -21.82 5.25
C ARG A 227 -20.94 -22.61 6.26
N ASN A 228 -21.46 -23.66 6.89
CA ASN A 228 -20.77 -24.39 7.96
C ASN A 228 -19.90 -25.53 7.42
N LYS A 229 -19.80 -25.70 6.10
CA LYS A 229 -19.02 -26.75 5.46
C LYS A 229 -17.90 -26.16 4.64
N ASP A 230 -16.86 -26.96 4.44
CA ASP A 230 -15.80 -26.65 3.49
C ASP A 230 -16.36 -26.56 2.08
N ILE A 231 -15.92 -25.57 1.30
CA ILE A 231 -16.41 -25.36 -0.07
C ILE A 231 -16.21 -26.59 -0.97
N THR A 232 -15.17 -27.39 -0.75
CA THR A 232 -14.94 -28.62 -1.51
C THR A 232 -16.01 -29.68 -1.23
N ASP A 233 -16.49 -29.75 0.02
CA ASP A 233 -17.58 -30.66 0.39
C ASP A 233 -18.92 -30.14 -0.14
N VAL A 234 -19.13 -28.81 -0.14
CA VAL A 234 -20.32 -28.18 -0.75
C VAL A 234 -20.37 -28.45 -2.25
N LEU A 235 -19.26 -28.30 -2.97
CA LEU A 235 -19.15 -28.59 -4.41
C LEU A 235 -19.42 -30.06 -4.73
N LYS A 236 -18.90 -30.99 -3.92
CA LYS A 236 -19.15 -32.43 -4.07
C LYS A 236 -20.60 -32.82 -3.82
N ALA A 237 -21.30 -32.09 -2.95
CA ALA A 237 -22.71 -32.32 -2.64
C ALA A 237 -23.67 -31.73 -3.69
N GLN A 238 -23.20 -30.86 -4.59
CA GLN A 238 -24.04 -30.29 -5.66
C GLN A 238 -24.51 -31.35 -6.66
N SER A 239 -25.63 -31.04 -7.32
CA SER A 239 -26.14 -31.81 -8.46
C SER A 239 -25.07 -31.89 -9.57
N ARG A 240 -25.15 -32.94 -10.40
CA ARG A 240 -24.20 -33.11 -11.52
C ARG A 240 -24.22 -31.91 -12.47
N ASN A 241 -25.40 -31.36 -12.76
CA ASN A 241 -25.54 -30.25 -13.69
C ASN A 241 -24.91 -28.97 -13.14
N THR A 242 -25.22 -28.62 -11.88
CA THR A 242 -24.64 -27.44 -11.21
C THR A 242 -23.12 -27.53 -11.12
N ARG A 243 -22.58 -28.74 -10.88
CA ARG A 243 -21.13 -28.96 -10.86
C ARG A 243 -20.48 -28.77 -12.23
N LEU A 244 -21.09 -29.30 -13.29
CA LEU A 244 -20.61 -29.10 -14.66
C LEU A 244 -20.63 -27.63 -15.06
N GLU A 245 -21.70 -26.89 -14.72
CA GLU A 245 -21.78 -25.45 -14.98
C GLU A 245 -20.67 -24.69 -14.24
N PHE A 246 -20.44 -25.02 -12.97
CA PHE A 246 -19.35 -24.43 -12.18
C PHE A 246 -17.98 -24.71 -12.82
N GLU A 247 -17.72 -25.95 -13.23
CA GLU A 247 -16.46 -26.36 -13.86
C GLU A 247 -16.24 -25.70 -15.23
N GLU A 248 -17.30 -25.50 -16.01
CA GLU A 248 -17.26 -24.81 -17.30
C GLU A 248 -16.89 -23.34 -17.11
N ARG A 249 -17.62 -22.60 -16.27
CA ARG A 249 -17.32 -21.19 -15.97
C ARG A 249 -15.95 -21.02 -15.34
N THR A 250 -15.53 -21.93 -14.46
CA THR A 250 -14.18 -21.88 -13.88
C THR A 250 -13.10 -22.06 -14.95
N ARG A 251 -13.31 -22.96 -15.92
CA ARG A 251 -12.38 -23.14 -17.04
C ARG A 251 -12.29 -21.90 -17.93
N GLU A 252 -13.41 -21.23 -18.18
CA GLU A 252 -13.42 -19.96 -18.92
C GLU A 252 -12.60 -18.88 -18.19
N VAL A 253 -12.78 -18.76 -16.87
CA VAL A 253 -11.99 -17.81 -16.07
C VAL A 253 -10.50 -18.16 -16.08
N VAL A 254 -10.14 -19.44 -15.96
CA VAL A 254 -8.75 -19.90 -16.06
C VAL A 254 -8.15 -19.56 -17.43
N LEU A 255 -8.92 -19.72 -18.51
CA LEU A 255 -8.50 -19.34 -19.86
C LEU A 255 -8.21 -17.83 -19.95
N GLN A 256 -9.11 -17.00 -19.42
CA GLN A 256 -8.93 -15.54 -19.38
C GLN A 256 -7.68 -15.13 -18.56
N PHE A 257 -7.40 -15.81 -17.45
CA PHE A 257 -6.14 -15.58 -16.72
C PHE A 257 -4.91 -15.97 -17.55
N ALA A 258 -4.98 -17.07 -18.30
CA ALA A 258 -3.90 -17.50 -19.17
C ALA A 258 -3.64 -16.49 -20.31
N GLU A 259 -4.69 -15.89 -20.88
CA GLU A 259 -4.58 -14.78 -21.85
C GLU A 259 -3.85 -13.55 -21.27
N GLN A 260 -4.01 -13.29 -19.97
CA GLN A 260 -3.27 -12.25 -19.24
C GLN A 260 -1.84 -12.67 -18.85
N GLY A 261 -1.42 -13.89 -19.20
CA GLY A 261 -0.11 -14.44 -18.91
C GLY A 261 0.03 -14.99 -17.48
N LEU A 262 -1.07 -15.40 -16.86
CA LEU A 262 -1.08 -15.96 -15.51
C LEU A 262 -1.65 -17.37 -15.51
N ASN A 263 -0.93 -18.30 -14.88
CA ASN A 263 -1.47 -19.63 -14.63
C ASN A 263 -2.37 -19.56 -13.40
N ALA A 264 -3.60 -20.03 -13.53
CA ALA A 264 -4.56 -20.08 -12.44
C ALA A 264 -5.14 -21.49 -12.28
N ALA A 265 -5.39 -21.90 -11.05
CA ALA A 265 -6.00 -23.18 -10.73
C ALA A 265 -6.87 -23.06 -9.48
N LEU A 266 -7.83 -23.96 -9.30
CA LEU A 266 -8.59 -24.04 -8.06
C LEU A 266 -7.64 -24.28 -6.88
N PHE A 267 -7.92 -23.64 -5.75
CA PHE A 267 -7.01 -23.64 -4.59
C PHE A 267 -6.65 -25.03 -4.06
N HIS A 268 -7.54 -26.02 -4.24
CA HIS A 268 -7.33 -27.40 -3.80
C HIS A 268 -6.63 -28.28 -4.85
N GLU A 269 -6.56 -27.83 -6.10
CA GLU A 269 -5.84 -28.50 -7.19
C GLU A 269 -4.43 -27.93 -7.38
N ASN A 270 -4.20 -26.71 -6.87
CA ASN A 270 -2.94 -26.00 -6.99
C ASN A 270 -1.83 -26.66 -6.15
N LYS A 271 -0.86 -27.28 -6.82
CA LYS A 271 0.34 -27.88 -6.20
C LYS A 271 1.51 -26.91 -6.06
N ASP A 272 1.53 -25.83 -6.85
CA ASP A 272 2.60 -24.83 -6.83
C ASP A 272 2.05 -23.41 -6.60
N LEU A 273 1.95 -23.06 -5.32
CA LEU A 273 1.48 -21.75 -4.84
C LEU A 273 2.39 -20.58 -5.24
N LYS A 274 3.59 -20.83 -5.78
CA LYS A 274 4.50 -19.76 -6.23
C LYS A 274 4.24 -19.32 -7.67
N SER A 275 3.88 -20.25 -8.54
CA SER A 275 3.73 -19.99 -9.98
C SER A 275 2.27 -19.95 -10.43
N PHE A 276 1.36 -20.59 -9.69
CA PHE A 276 -0.07 -20.59 -9.97
C PHE A 276 -0.84 -19.70 -8.99
N VAL A 277 -1.74 -18.90 -9.54
CA VAL A 277 -2.73 -18.13 -8.79
C VAL A 277 -3.84 -19.06 -8.32
N SER A 278 -4.10 -19.08 -7.01
CA SER A 278 -5.16 -19.89 -6.42
C SER A 278 -6.52 -19.21 -6.55
N LEU A 279 -7.47 -19.90 -7.17
CA LEU A 279 -8.88 -19.53 -7.30
C LEU A 279 -9.69 -20.17 -6.18
N VAL A 280 -10.36 -19.36 -5.35
CA VAL A 280 -11.22 -19.80 -4.25
C VAL A 280 -12.69 -19.51 -4.60
N PRO A 281 -13.55 -20.53 -4.71
CA PRO A 281 -14.98 -20.32 -4.93
C PRO A 281 -15.61 -19.74 -3.66
N THR A 282 -16.36 -18.66 -3.81
CA THR A 282 -16.92 -17.88 -2.71
C THR A 282 -18.32 -17.38 -3.01
N SER A 283 -19.13 -17.23 -1.97
CA SER A 283 -20.36 -16.45 -2.03
C SER A 283 -20.35 -15.40 -0.92
N ALA A 284 -20.30 -14.14 -1.31
CA ALA A 284 -20.47 -13.00 -0.44
C ALA A 284 -21.92 -12.81 0.06
N LEU A 285 -22.86 -13.66 -0.34
CA LEU A 285 -24.25 -13.61 0.13
C LEU A 285 -24.57 -14.76 1.08
N SER A 286 -24.15 -15.99 0.78
CA SER A 286 -24.39 -17.14 1.66
C SER A 286 -23.26 -17.35 2.68
N GLY A 287 -22.07 -16.78 2.43
CA GLY A 287 -20.85 -17.03 3.18
C GLY A 287 -20.09 -18.30 2.77
N ASP A 288 -20.53 -19.00 1.72
CA ASP A 288 -19.84 -20.20 1.24
C ASP A 288 -18.39 -19.87 0.84
N GLY A 289 -17.43 -20.70 1.26
CA GLY A 289 -16.02 -20.57 0.88
C GLY A 289 -15.25 -19.40 1.50
N MET A 290 -15.88 -18.53 2.29
CA MET A 290 -15.20 -17.41 2.97
C MET A 290 -14.14 -17.89 3.97
N GLY A 291 -14.44 -18.95 4.73
CA GLY A 291 -13.46 -19.60 5.60
C GLY A 291 -12.27 -20.18 4.84
N ASN A 292 -12.51 -20.75 3.65
CA ASN A 292 -11.44 -21.26 2.78
C ASN A 292 -10.55 -20.13 2.25
N LEU A 293 -11.15 -18.99 1.86
CA LEU A 293 -10.41 -17.81 1.39
C LEU A 293 -9.49 -17.27 2.48
N ILE A 294 -10.03 -17.07 3.69
CA ILE A 294 -9.25 -16.55 4.83
C ILE A 294 -8.17 -17.55 5.24
N SER A 295 -8.50 -18.84 5.32
CA SER A 295 -7.53 -19.90 5.62
C SER A 295 -6.34 -19.89 4.65
N LEU A 296 -6.61 -19.75 3.35
CA LEU A 296 -5.56 -19.69 2.34
C LEU A 296 -4.67 -18.45 2.49
N ILE A 297 -5.26 -17.29 2.76
CA ILE A 297 -4.51 -16.05 3.01
C ILE A 297 -3.61 -16.20 4.24
N VAL A 298 -4.15 -16.76 5.31
CA VAL A 298 -3.41 -17.03 6.55
C VAL A 298 -2.25 -18.00 6.33
N ASP A 299 -2.42 -18.98 5.44
CA ASP A 299 -1.37 -19.93 5.08
C ASP A 299 -0.26 -19.27 4.25
N LEU A 300 -0.63 -18.51 3.21
CA LEU A 300 0.32 -17.80 2.34
C LEU A 300 1.10 -16.73 3.11
N THR A 301 0.43 -16.00 4.01
CA THR A 301 1.07 -14.96 4.83
C THR A 301 2.08 -15.54 5.81
N GLN A 302 1.73 -16.61 6.54
CA GLN A 302 2.61 -17.19 7.54
C GLN A 302 3.74 -18.03 6.94
N ASN A 303 3.49 -18.78 5.86
CA ASN A 303 4.49 -19.69 5.31
C ASN A 303 5.41 -19.00 4.30
N MET A 304 4.83 -18.24 3.37
CA MET A 304 5.59 -17.67 2.25
C MET A 304 6.07 -16.25 2.52
N MET A 305 5.34 -15.48 3.33
CA MET A 305 5.61 -14.05 3.54
C MET A 305 6.11 -13.71 4.93
N ALA A 306 6.45 -14.70 5.77
CA ALA A 306 6.85 -14.51 7.16
C ALA A 306 7.93 -13.42 7.36
N LYS A 307 8.92 -13.35 6.45
CA LYS A 307 9.98 -12.32 6.47
C LYS A 307 9.49 -10.91 6.11
N ARG A 308 8.44 -10.79 5.28
CA ARG A 308 7.84 -9.51 4.88
C ARG A 308 6.93 -8.95 5.99
N ILE A 309 6.24 -9.85 6.70
CA ILE A 309 5.30 -9.52 7.77
C ILE A 309 5.92 -9.59 9.17
N SER A 310 7.23 -9.79 9.28
CA SER A 310 7.94 -9.69 10.56
C SER A 310 7.87 -8.24 11.07
N PHE A 311 7.50 -8.06 12.33
CA PHE A 311 7.37 -6.74 12.92
C PHE A 311 8.72 -6.00 12.96
N SER A 312 8.72 -4.73 12.55
CA SER A 312 9.84 -3.81 12.67
C SER A 312 9.47 -2.67 13.62
N GLU A 313 10.44 -2.22 14.43
CA GLU A 313 10.30 -1.00 15.25
C GLU A 313 10.44 0.28 14.42
N GLU A 314 10.95 0.18 13.20
CA GLU A 314 10.99 1.29 12.26
C GLU A 314 9.56 1.72 11.89
N LEU A 315 9.30 3.03 12.00
CA LEU A 315 8.00 3.58 11.65
C LEU A 315 7.79 3.49 10.14
N GLN A 316 6.75 2.79 9.74
CA GLN A 316 6.25 2.78 8.37
C GLN A 316 4.78 3.16 8.42
N ALA A 317 4.50 4.43 8.15
CA ALA A 317 3.17 4.99 8.18
C ALA A 317 2.93 5.79 6.89
N THR A 318 1.75 5.65 6.28
CA THR A 318 1.39 6.38 5.05
C THR A 318 0.03 7.04 5.20
N VAL A 319 -0.06 8.30 4.78
CA VAL A 319 -1.31 9.04 4.75
C VAL A 319 -2.21 8.47 3.66
N LEU A 320 -3.35 7.91 4.07
CA LEU A 320 -4.40 7.48 3.17
C LEU A 320 -5.23 8.64 2.65
N GLU A 321 -5.85 9.42 3.54
CA GLU A 321 -6.82 10.44 3.16
C GLU A 321 -6.77 11.59 4.16
N VAL A 322 -7.13 12.80 3.69
CA VAL A 322 -7.27 13.99 4.53
C VAL A 322 -8.76 14.33 4.60
N LYS A 323 -9.33 14.36 5.80
CA LYS A 323 -10.76 14.55 6.03
C LYS A 323 -11.04 15.56 7.12
N ALA A 324 -11.96 16.47 6.88
CA ALA A 324 -12.51 17.35 7.91
C ALA A 324 -13.63 16.65 8.68
N ILE A 325 -13.52 16.62 10.01
CA ILE A 325 -14.52 16.02 10.89
C ILE A 325 -15.06 17.09 11.86
N PRO A 326 -16.39 17.22 12.00
CA PRO A 326 -16.98 18.13 12.98
C PRO A 326 -16.45 17.85 14.40
N GLY A 327 -15.99 18.88 15.10
CA GLY A 327 -15.45 18.79 16.46
C GLY A 327 -13.94 18.51 16.55
N LEU A 328 -13.36 17.81 15.56
CA LEU A 328 -11.92 17.47 15.54
C LEU A 328 -11.11 18.33 14.57
N GLY A 329 -11.77 19.05 13.64
CA GLY A 329 -11.11 19.81 12.59
C GLY A 329 -10.63 18.88 11.47
N THR A 330 -9.55 19.26 10.80
CA THR A 330 -8.94 18.41 9.76
C THR A 330 -8.16 17.28 10.40
N THR A 331 -8.44 16.06 9.95
CA THR A 331 -7.81 14.82 10.39
C THR A 331 -7.18 14.11 9.20
N ILE A 332 -6.21 13.25 9.46
CA ILE A 332 -5.64 12.36 8.45
C ILE A 332 -5.92 10.91 8.81
N ASP A 333 -6.29 10.12 7.82
CA ASP A 333 -6.36 8.67 7.91
C ASP A 333 -4.99 8.13 7.51
N VAL A 334 -4.39 7.32 8.38
CA VAL A 334 -3.02 6.79 8.22
C VAL A 334 -3.06 5.28 8.37
N ILE A 335 -2.41 4.56 7.46
CA ILE A 335 -2.09 3.14 7.69
C ILE A 335 -0.71 3.07 8.30
N LEU A 336 -0.65 2.57 9.54
CA LEU A 336 0.56 2.18 10.21
C LEU A 336 0.85 0.72 9.87
N VAL A 337 1.93 0.45 9.15
CA VAL A 337 2.39 -0.90 8.79
C VAL A 337 3.33 -1.44 9.86
N ASN A 338 4.36 -0.67 10.22
CA ASN A 338 5.37 -1.03 11.22
C ASN A 338 5.66 0.15 12.15
N GLY A 339 6.27 -0.14 13.30
CA GLY A 339 6.61 0.84 14.33
C GLY A 339 5.44 1.19 15.24
N THR A 340 5.62 2.28 15.98
CA THR A 340 4.71 2.75 17.02
C THR A 340 4.49 4.25 16.87
N LEU A 341 3.23 4.69 16.96
CA LEU A 341 2.83 6.09 17.04
C LEU A 341 2.39 6.40 18.47
N ARG A 342 2.82 7.53 19.02
CA ARG A 342 2.39 8.01 20.34
C ARG A 342 1.76 9.39 20.26
N GLU A 343 0.80 9.63 21.14
CA GLU A 343 0.28 10.96 21.37
C GLU A 343 1.41 11.91 21.82
N GLY A 344 1.48 13.11 21.25
CA GLY A 344 2.56 14.07 21.49
C GLY A 344 3.79 13.90 20.59
N ASP A 345 3.92 12.81 19.83
CA ASP A 345 5.03 12.68 18.86
C ASP A 345 4.98 13.81 17.82
N THR A 346 6.16 14.31 17.44
CA THR A 346 6.27 15.33 16.37
C THR A 346 6.34 14.65 15.02
N MET A 347 5.26 14.77 14.23
CA MET A 347 5.23 14.24 12.87
C MET A 347 5.81 15.26 11.87
N VAL A 348 6.49 14.74 10.85
CA VAL A 348 6.96 15.48 9.69
C VAL A 348 6.18 14.95 8.48
N LEU A 349 5.49 15.85 7.79
CA LEU A 349 4.60 15.55 6.67
C LEU A 349 4.97 16.36 5.44
N ALA A 350 4.67 15.82 4.26
CA ALA A 350 4.68 16.58 3.02
C ALA A 350 3.41 17.45 2.91
N GLY A 351 3.58 18.74 2.70
CA GLY A 351 2.48 19.66 2.41
C GLY A 351 2.52 20.27 1.02
N HIS A 352 1.42 20.90 0.60
CA HIS A 352 1.30 21.54 -0.72
C HIS A 352 2.32 22.65 -0.98
N GLU A 353 2.78 23.34 0.06
CA GLU A 353 3.78 24.43 -0.03
C GLU A 353 5.18 23.99 0.43
N GLY A 354 5.33 22.73 0.82
CA GLY A 354 6.57 22.16 1.33
C GLY A 354 6.35 21.28 2.57
N PRO A 355 7.40 20.61 3.05
CA PRO A 355 7.34 19.82 4.28
C PRO A 355 7.03 20.69 5.49
N PHE A 356 6.19 20.17 6.39
CA PHE A 356 5.83 20.84 7.63
C PHE A 356 5.79 19.86 8.80
N THR A 357 5.78 20.39 10.00
CA THR A 357 5.81 19.62 11.25
C THR A 357 4.64 19.96 12.12
N THR A 358 4.04 18.96 12.74
CA THR A 358 2.94 19.17 13.68
C THR A 358 3.00 18.10 14.77
N PRO A 359 2.70 18.41 16.04
CA PRO A 359 2.59 17.40 17.07
C PRO A 359 1.27 16.64 16.96
N ILE A 360 1.29 15.33 17.25
CA ILE A 360 0.09 14.50 17.33
C ILE A 360 -0.74 14.96 18.54
N ARG A 361 -1.98 15.41 18.29
CA ARG A 361 -2.90 15.79 19.37
C ARG A 361 -3.66 14.59 19.92
N SER A 362 -4.18 13.74 19.04
CA SER A 362 -4.84 12.50 19.46
C SER A 362 -4.77 11.44 18.36
N LEU A 363 -4.67 10.18 18.79
CA LEU A 363 -4.78 9.00 17.93
C LEU A 363 -6.16 8.39 18.14
N LEU A 364 -6.91 8.28 17.06
CA LEU A 364 -8.29 7.82 17.05
C LEU A 364 -8.38 6.53 16.27
N MET A 365 -9.05 5.54 16.84
CA MET A 365 -9.32 4.28 16.17
C MET A 365 -10.81 3.96 16.24
N PRO A 366 -11.35 3.31 15.20
CA PRO A 366 -12.66 2.69 15.33
C PRO A 366 -12.58 1.54 16.33
N GLN A 367 -13.72 1.20 16.94
CA GLN A 367 -13.82 -0.01 17.73
C GLN A 367 -13.40 -1.24 16.89
N PRO A 368 -12.88 -2.31 17.51
CA PRO A 368 -12.59 -3.56 16.80
C PRO A 368 -13.78 -4.00 15.96
N LEU A 369 -13.51 -4.53 14.76
CA LEU A 369 -14.52 -4.91 13.78
C LEU A 369 -15.37 -3.75 13.22
N LYS A 370 -15.05 -2.49 13.51
CA LYS A 370 -15.68 -1.35 12.85
C LYS A 370 -14.67 -0.63 11.99
N GLU A 371 -15.18 0.02 10.96
CA GLU A 371 -14.37 0.70 9.97
C GLU A 371 -14.28 2.20 10.24
N LEU A 372 -13.19 2.83 9.78
CA LEU A 372 -12.98 4.28 9.88
C LEU A 372 -14.07 5.14 9.22
N ARG A 373 -14.91 4.57 8.34
CA ARG A 373 -15.95 5.28 7.59
C ARG A 373 -17.23 5.53 8.41
N VAL A 374 -17.54 4.67 9.38
CA VAL A 374 -18.82 4.73 10.09
C VAL A 374 -18.76 5.79 11.19
N LYS A 375 -19.81 6.63 11.30
CA LYS A 375 -19.98 7.62 12.37
C LYS A 375 -20.21 6.94 13.72
N ASN A 376 -19.16 6.35 14.28
CA ASN A 376 -19.14 5.75 15.59
C ASN A 376 -18.29 6.63 16.53
N PRO A 377 -18.51 6.52 17.86
CA PRO A 377 -17.59 7.12 18.81
C PRO A 377 -16.20 6.50 18.59
N TYR A 378 -15.24 7.35 18.25
CA TYR A 378 -13.84 6.95 18.18
C TYR A 378 -13.30 6.69 19.57
N GLN A 379 -12.43 5.69 19.69
CA GLN A 379 -11.66 5.47 20.90
C GLN A 379 -10.31 6.18 20.76
N GLU A 380 -9.94 6.94 21.78
CA GLU A 380 -8.64 7.59 21.87
C GLU A 380 -7.61 6.61 22.44
N TYR A 381 -6.43 6.59 21.79
CA TYR A 381 -5.30 5.76 22.19
C TYR A 381 -4.08 6.64 22.44
N LYS A 382 -3.34 6.35 23.52
CA LYS A 382 -2.07 7.04 23.81
C LYS A 382 -0.92 6.54 22.96
N GLU A 383 -0.95 5.27 22.60
CA GLU A 383 0.07 4.60 21.80
C GLU A 383 -0.61 3.55 20.90
N VAL A 384 -0.21 3.51 19.64
CA VAL A 384 -0.68 2.51 18.67
C VAL A 384 0.52 1.83 18.02
N LYS A 385 0.49 0.49 18.00
CA LYS A 385 1.52 -0.35 17.38
C LYS A 385 1.01 -0.93 16.05
N GLY A 386 1.87 -0.94 15.02
CA GLY A 386 1.52 -1.50 13.71
C GLY A 386 1.26 -3.01 13.72
N ALA A 387 0.46 -3.57 12.80
CA ALA A 387 -0.21 -2.89 11.69
C ALA A 387 -1.66 -2.52 12.01
N GLN A 388 -2.02 -1.22 11.90
CA GLN A 388 -3.34 -0.68 12.25
C GLN A 388 -3.70 0.53 11.37
N GLY A 389 -5.01 0.69 11.10
CA GLY A 389 -5.54 1.92 10.53
C GLY A 389 -5.84 2.93 11.64
N VAL A 390 -5.19 4.09 11.60
CA VAL A 390 -5.25 5.10 12.66
C VAL A 390 -5.69 6.42 12.05
N LYS A 391 -6.65 7.08 12.68
CA LYS A 391 -7.02 8.45 12.36
C LYS A 391 -6.26 9.38 13.30
N ILE A 392 -5.56 10.36 12.76
CA ILE A 392 -4.76 11.30 13.55
C ILE A 392 -5.39 12.69 13.47
N ALA A 393 -5.59 13.31 14.63
CA ALA A 393 -5.93 14.72 14.73
C ALA A 393 -4.70 15.53 15.12
N ALA A 394 -4.43 16.60 14.37
CA ALA A 394 -3.34 17.54 14.62
C ALA A 394 -3.66 18.89 13.97
N LYS A 395 -2.83 19.91 14.23
CA LYS A 395 -2.97 21.23 13.60
C LYS A 395 -2.42 21.22 12.17
N ASP A 396 -2.98 22.06 11.31
CA ASP A 396 -2.52 22.32 9.94
C ASP A 396 -2.49 21.09 9.01
N LEU A 397 -3.30 20.07 9.30
CA LEU A 397 -3.38 18.84 8.50
C LEU A 397 -4.07 19.03 7.14
N ASP A 398 -4.74 20.16 6.92
CA ASP A 398 -5.33 20.56 5.63
C ASP A 398 -4.29 20.74 4.53
N LYS A 399 -3.04 20.98 4.91
CA LYS A 399 -1.91 21.14 3.99
C LYS A 399 -1.34 19.80 3.54
N ALA A 400 -1.63 18.70 4.24
CA ALA A 400 -1.00 17.39 4.05
C ALA A 400 -1.33 16.76 2.69
N ILE A 401 -0.34 16.15 2.07
CA ILE A 401 -0.51 15.41 0.81
C ILE A 401 -0.76 13.93 1.11
N ALA A 402 -1.90 13.42 0.64
CA ALA A 402 -2.23 12.00 0.73
C ALA A 402 -1.39 11.14 -0.22
N GLY A 403 -1.01 9.95 0.25
CA GLY A 403 -0.17 8.96 -0.45
C GLY A 403 1.30 8.98 -0.04
N LEU A 404 1.72 9.94 0.80
CA LEU A 404 3.11 10.08 1.26
C LEU A 404 3.29 9.56 2.69
N GLN A 405 4.54 9.28 3.03
CA GLN A 405 4.91 8.72 4.31
C GLN A 405 4.82 9.75 5.44
N VAL A 406 4.48 9.27 6.63
CA VAL A 406 4.55 10.01 7.89
C VAL A 406 5.84 9.63 8.58
N LEU A 407 6.69 10.62 8.86
CA LEU A 407 7.91 10.44 9.64
C LEU A 407 7.70 11.01 11.05
N ILE A 408 8.36 10.44 12.05
CA ILE A 408 8.36 10.96 13.43
C ILE A 408 9.77 11.42 13.78
N ALA A 409 9.88 12.67 14.24
CA ALA A 409 11.10 13.18 14.85
C ALA A 409 11.13 12.82 16.33
N LYS A 410 12.16 12.09 16.77
CA LYS A 410 12.33 11.74 18.20
C LYS A 410 13.04 12.85 18.96
N HIS A 411 13.92 13.57 18.27
CA HIS A 411 14.68 14.68 18.82
C HIS A 411 14.52 15.94 17.95
N ALA A 412 14.67 17.11 18.55
CA ALA A 412 14.43 18.39 17.88
C ALA A 412 15.44 18.68 16.75
N ASP A 413 16.64 18.10 16.83
CA ASP A 413 17.69 18.20 15.81
C ASP A 413 17.41 17.33 14.57
N GLU A 414 16.57 16.30 14.68
CA GLU A 414 16.18 15.44 13.56
C GLU A 414 15.14 16.12 12.65
N VAL A 415 14.43 17.14 13.16
CA VAL A 415 13.30 17.75 12.46
C VAL A 415 13.68 18.32 11.10
N GLU A 416 14.77 19.10 11.03
CA GLU A 416 15.21 19.72 9.77
C GLU A 416 15.70 18.67 8.77
N VAL A 417 16.38 17.62 9.25
CA VAL A 417 16.84 16.52 8.39
C VAL A 417 15.66 15.75 7.78
N LEU A 418 14.65 15.45 8.59
CA LEU A 418 13.45 14.74 8.12
C LEU A 418 12.62 15.59 7.15
N LYS A 419 12.58 16.92 7.32
CA LYS A 419 11.94 17.80 6.33
C LYS A 419 12.66 17.73 4.98
N GLU A 420 13.99 17.74 4.98
CA GLU A 420 14.75 17.60 3.73
C GLU A 420 14.55 16.23 3.09
N GLU A 421 14.45 15.16 3.88
CA GLU A 421 14.15 13.82 3.39
C GLU A 421 12.78 13.77 2.70
N VAL A 422 11.75 14.35 3.33
CA VAL A 422 10.41 14.45 2.76
C VAL A 422 10.41 15.31 1.49
N ALA A 423 11.16 16.43 1.47
CA ALA A 423 11.30 17.26 0.29
C ALA A 423 11.99 16.51 -0.87
N ARG A 424 13.02 15.73 -0.56
CA ARG A 424 13.75 14.90 -1.53
C ARG A 424 12.83 13.83 -2.11
N ALA A 425 12.10 13.10 -1.27
CA ALA A 425 11.14 12.10 -1.70
C ALA A 425 10.04 12.70 -2.60
N LEU A 426 9.49 13.87 -2.23
CA LEU A 426 8.53 14.58 -3.06
C LEU A 426 9.14 14.96 -4.42
N LYS A 427 10.36 15.51 -4.43
CA LYS A 427 11.03 15.96 -5.64
C LYS A 427 11.37 14.79 -6.57
N GLU A 428 11.79 13.64 -6.04
CA GLU A 428 12.06 12.43 -6.80
C GLU A 428 10.78 11.96 -7.52
N VAL A 429 9.67 11.86 -6.79
CA VAL A 429 8.38 11.49 -7.38
C VAL A 429 7.96 12.49 -8.46
N MET A 430 8.08 13.80 -8.19
CA MET A 430 7.72 14.83 -9.16
C MET A 430 8.64 14.83 -10.40
N SER A 431 9.93 14.50 -10.24
CA SER A 431 10.89 14.45 -11.35
C SER A 431 10.68 13.26 -12.30
N GLY A 432 9.95 12.24 -11.84
CA GLY A 432 9.55 11.11 -12.68
C GLY A 432 8.60 11.49 -13.81
N PHE A 433 7.91 12.63 -13.69
CA PHE A 433 6.99 13.13 -14.71
C PHE A 433 7.72 14.00 -15.74
N LYS A 434 7.68 13.57 -17.01
CA LYS A 434 8.28 14.30 -18.12
C LYS A 434 7.35 15.42 -18.57
N LEU A 435 7.63 16.64 -18.14
CA LEU A 435 6.94 17.84 -18.58
C LEU A 435 7.31 18.16 -20.02
N ALA A 436 6.31 18.48 -20.84
CA ALA A 436 6.51 19.02 -22.17
C ALA A 436 6.57 20.56 -22.13
N GLU A 437 7.17 21.19 -23.14
CA GLU A 437 7.17 22.66 -23.25
C GLU A 437 5.77 23.21 -23.49
N ARG A 438 4.93 22.45 -24.20
CA ARG A 438 3.53 22.79 -24.48
C ARG A 438 2.61 21.67 -24.02
N GLY A 439 1.46 22.05 -23.49
CA GLY A 439 0.46 21.08 -23.06
C GLY A 439 -0.46 21.61 -21.96
N VAL A 440 -1.36 20.75 -21.52
CA VAL A 440 -2.34 21.07 -20.48
C VAL A 440 -1.67 21.23 -19.11
N TYR A 441 -2.26 22.08 -18.26
CA TYR A 441 -1.86 22.20 -16.86
C TYR A 441 -2.72 21.28 -16.00
N VAL A 442 -2.09 20.32 -15.32
CA VAL A 442 -2.79 19.25 -14.59
C VAL A 442 -2.79 19.56 -13.10
N GLN A 443 -3.98 19.55 -12.49
CA GLN A 443 -4.16 19.67 -11.06
C GLN A 443 -4.87 18.43 -10.51
N ALA A 444 -4.43 17.96 -9.35
CA ALA A 444 -5.08 16.86 -8.63
C ALA A 444 -5.06 17.07 -7.11
N SER A 445 -5.99 16.44 -6.40
CA SER A 445 -6.12 16.55 -4.95
C SER A 445 -5.06 15.73 -4.19
N THR A 446 -4.64 14.60 -4.75
CA THR A 446 -3.69 13.67 -4.13
C THR A 446 -2.63 13.19 -5.12
N LEU A 447 -1.54 12.61 -4.61
CA LEU A 447 -0.48 12.08 -5.47
C LEU A 447 -0.97 10.95 -6.39
N GLY A 448 -1.78 10.03 -5.87
CA GLY A 448 -2.34 8.92 -6.66
C GLY A 448 -3.26 9.41 -7.78
N SER A 449 -4.05 10.47 -7.54
CA SER A 449 -4.87 11.13 -8.56
C SER A 449 -4.10 11.83 -9.64
N LEU A 450 -2.95 12.38 -9.27
CA LEU A 450 -2.07 12.97 -10.23
C LEU A 450 -1.46 11.88 -11.13
N GLU A 451 -0.92 10.81 -10.54
CA GLU A 451 -0.32 9.71 -11.30
C GLU A 451 -1.28 9.08 -12.31
N ALA A 452 -2.50 8.75 -11.91
CA ALA A 452 -3.47 8.12 -12.81
C ALA A 452 -3.91 9.07 -13.93
N LEU A 453 -4.12 10.35 -13.63
CA LEU A 453 -4.51 11.33 -14.64
C LEU A 453 -3.38 11.56 -15.64
N LEU A 454 -2.14 11.63 -15.18
CA LEU A 454 -0.97 11.76 -16.06
C LEU A 454 -0.77 10.52 -16.93
N GLU A 455 -1.01 9.32 -16.39
CA GLU A 455 -0.97 8.08 -17.16
C GLU A 455 -2.07 8.06 -18.23
N PHE A 456 -3.28 8.49 -17.91
CA PHE A 456 -4.37 8.63 -18.87
C PHE A 456 -4.02 9.62 -19.99
N LEU A 457 -3.46 10.78 -19.65
CA LEU A 457 -3.00 11.77 -20.63
C LEU A 457 -1.90 11.20 -21.53
N ARG A 458 -0.98 10.41 -20.95
CA ARG A 458 0.09 9.71 -21.69
C ARG A 458 -0.48 8.72 -22.70
N VAL A 459 -1.45 7.89 -22.30
CA VAL A 459 -2.14 6.94 -23.18
C VAL A 459 -2.91 7.69 -24.29
N SER A 460 -3.55 8.79 -23.92
CA SER A 460 -4.29 9.66 -24.85
C SER A 460 -3.40 10.52 -25.74
N LYS A 461 -2.07 10.47 -25.56
CA LYS A 461 -1.07 11.29 -26.27
C LYS A 461 -1.29 12.79 -26.11
N ILE A 462 -1.85 13.23 -24.99
CA ILE A 462 -2.05 14.63 -24.65
C ILE A 462 -0.84 15.09 -23.82
N PRO A 463 -0.02 16.04 -24.32
CA PRO A 463 1.11 16.54 -23.56
C PRO A 463 0.64 17.43 -22.41
N TYR A 464 1.40 17.44 -21.32
CA TYR A 464 1.17 18.29 -20.16
C TYR A 464 2.40 19.14 -19.86
N SER A 465 2.19 20.42 -19.59
CA SER A 465 3.25 21.43 -19.39
C SER A 465 3.53 21.74 -17.92
N GLY A 466 2.56 21.47 -17.06
CA GLY A 466 2.66 21.75 -15.63
C GLY A 466 1.76 20.87 -14.80
N ILE A 467 2.18 20.70 -13.55
CA ILE A 467 1.56 19.79 -12.59
C ILE A 467 1.45 20.48 -11.23
N ARG A 468 0.32 20.30 -10.55
CA ARG A 468 0.14 20.67 -9.14
C ARG A 468 -0.65 19.61 -8.35
N ILE A 469 -0.27 19.46 -7.08
CA ILE A 469 -1.07 18.77 -6.06
C ILE A 469 -1.66 19.81 -5.10
N GLY A 470 -2.96 19.73 -4.82
CA GLY A 470 -3.67 20.66 -3.93
C GLY A 470 -4.51 21.69 -4.68
N PRO A 471 -5.10 22.68 -3.98
CA PRO A 471 -6.04 23.63 -4.57
C PRO A 471 -5.41 24.48 -5.67
N VAL A 472 -6.22 24.91 -6.64
CA VAL A 472 -5.80 25.81 -7.73
C VAL A 472 -5.53 27.19 -7.15
N VAL A 473 -4.32 27.72 -7.40
CA VAL A 473 -3.96 29.09 -7.01
C VAL A 473 -3.72 29.95 -8.24
N LYS A 474 -3.74 31.28 -8.05
CA LYS A 474 -3.52 32.27 -9.13
C LYS A 474 -2.27 31.98 -9.97
N LYS A 475 -1.18 31.48 -9.35
CA LYS A 475 0.06 31.12 -10.05
C LYS A 475 -0.14 30.00 -11.08
N ASP A 476 -1.07 29.08 -10.85
CA ASP A 476 -1.37 27.99 -11.79
C ASP A 476 -2.13 28.49 -12.99
N VAL A 477 -3.12 29.34 -12.75
CA VAL A 477 -3.91 29.97 -13.80
C VAL A 477 -3.02 30.80 -14.70
N MET A 478 -2.05 31.55 -14.13
CA MET A 478 -1.06 32.28 -14.92
C MET A 478 -0.15 31.36 -15.75
N LYS A 479 0.25 30.19 -15.23
CA LYS A 479 1.03 29.23 -16.03
C LYS A 479 0.21 28.61 -17.15
N ALA A 480 -1.05 28.29 -16.87
CA ALA A 480 -1.97 27.78 -17.87
C ALA A 480 -2.29 28.83 -18.94
N SER A 481 -2.40 30.11 -18.59
CA SER A 481 -2.70 31.19 -19.55
C SER A 481 -1.58 31.43 -20.55
N ILE A 482 -0.30 31.19 -20.18
CA ILE A 482 0.84 31.27 -21.11
C ILE A 482 0.64 30.28 -22.29
N MET A 483 -0.03 29.14 -22.05
CA MET A 483 -0.30 28.18 -23.13
C MET A 483 -1.34 28.70 -24.13
N LEU A 484 -2.26 29.57 -23.70
CA LEU A 484 -3.31 30.14 -24.55
C LEU A 484 -2.73 31.11 -25.59
N GLU A 485 -1.61 31.78 -25.26
CA GLU A 485 -0.86 32.60 -26.20
C GLU A 485 -0.20 31.77 -27.32
N HIS A 486 0.03 30.47 -27.08
CA HIS A 486 0.68 29.57 -28.03
C HIS A 486 -0.28 28.74 -28.90
N ASP A 487 -1.56 28.66 -28.56
CA ASP A 487 -2.61 27.91 -29.29
C ASP A 487 -3.29 28.74 -30.41
N THR A 488 -2.96 30.02 -30.56
CA THR A 488 -3.56 30.92 -31.57
C THR A 488 -2.91 30.84 -32.96
N GLN A 489 -2.26 29.72 -33.32
CA GLN A 489 -1.80 29.44 -34.68
C GLN A 489 -2.40 28.16 -35.25
#